data_AF-A0A969DSB5-F1
#
_entry.id   AF-A0A969DSB5-F1
#
_cell.length_a   1.000
_cell.length_b   1.000
_cell.length_c   1.000
_cell.angle_alpha   90.00
_cell.angle_beta   90.00
_cell.angle_gamma   90.00
#
_symmetry.space_group_name_H-M   'P 1'
#
loop_
_entity.id
_entity.type
_entity.pdbx_description
1 polymer ?
#
loop_
_entity_poly.entity_id
_entity_poly.type
_entity_poly.pdbx_seq_one_letter_code
_entity_poly.pdbx_strand_id
1 'polypeptide(L)' 'MSNHLETLCQFRQAIYASFPYRRDSLMDWLDAFSSNDRARSTVELSLNPCFRCQYSALYKAIAEAYVESDYPVCSLEA' A
#
# COMPACT_ATOMS: atom_id res chain seq x y z
N MET A 1 -6.05 -17.41 26.66
CA MET A 1 -4.86 -17.27 25.80
C MET A 1 -5.28 -16.49 24.59
N SER A 2 -4.99 -15.18 24.54
CA SER A 2 -5.23 -14.41 23.31
C SER A 2 -4.35 -15.01 22.23
N ASN A 3 -4.95 -15.43 21.13
CA ASN A 3 -4.21 -16.06 20.06
C ASN A 3 -3.38 -14.96 19.38
N HIS A 4 -2.07 -15.10 19.25
CA HIS A 4 -1.25 -14.09 18.57
C HIS A 4 -1.76 -13.79 17.15
N LEU A 5 -2.41 -14.77 16.53
CA LEU A 5 -3.15 -14.60 15.27
C LEU A 5 -4.30 -13.59 15.36
N GLU A 6 -5.06 -13.57 16.45
CA GLU A 6 -6.14 -12.60 16.64
C GLU A 6 -5.59 -11.17 16.74
N THR A 7 -4.45 -11.00 17.42
CA THR A 7 -3.77 -9.70 17.51
C THR A 7 -3.31 -9.22 16.14
N LEU A 8 -2.72 -10.11 15.32
CA LEU A 8 -2.30 -9.77 13.96
C LEU A 8 -3.49 -9.46 13.04
N CYS A 9 -4.58 -10.20 13.16
CA CYS A 9 -5.82 -9.91 12.43
C CYS A 9 -6.39 -8.53 12.81
N GLN A 10 -6.48 -8.22 14.11
CA GLN A 10 -6.95 -6.92 14.59
C GLN A 10 -6.05 -5.77 14.11
N PHE A 11 -4.72 -5.96 14.16
CA PHE A 11 -3.76 -4.99 13.64
C PHE A 11 -3.97 -4.74 12.14
N ARG A 12 -4.10 -5.80 11.33
CA ARG A 12 -4.37 -5.69 9.89
C ARG A 12 -5.69 -4.97 9.62
N GLN A 13 -6.74 -5.28 10.40
CA GLN A 13 -8.05 -4.64 10.28
C GLN A 13 -7.99 -3.14 10.61
N ALA A 14 -7.22 -2.77 11.63
CA ALA A 14 -7.03 -1.38 12.03
C ALA A 14 -6.33 -0.56 10.94
N ILE A 15 -5.29 -1.12 10.30
CA ILE A 15 -4.64 -0.49 9.14
C ILE A 15 -5.59 -0.40 7.97
N TYR A 16 -6.33 -1.47 7.66
CA TYR A 16 -7.31 -1.43 6.57
C TYR A 16 -8.34 -0.31 6.75
N ALA A 17 -8.81 -0.11 7.98
CA ALA A 17 -9.80 0.91 8.31
C ALA A 17 -9.24 2.34 8.31
N SER A 18 -7.92 2.52 8.47
CA SER A 18 -7.31 3.86 8.48
C SER A 18 -7.21 4.49 7.09
N PHE A 19 -7.22 3.67 6.03
CA PHE A 19 -7.17 4.16 4.65
C PHE A 19 -8.56 4.66 4.21
N PRO A 20 -8.72 5.93 3.81
CA PRO A 20 -10.01 6.45 3.35
C PRO A 20 -10.37 5.93 1.95
N TYR A 21 -9.38 5.73 1.07
CA TYR A 21 -9.56 5.28 -0.31
C TYR A 21 -8.62 4.13 -0.66
N ARG A 22 -9.01 3.30 -1.66
CA ARG A 22 -8.20 2.23 -2.27
C ARG A 22 -7.48 1.31 -1.27
N ARG A 23 -8.18 0.98 -0.17
CA ARG A 23 -7.70 0.14 0.94
C ARG A 23 -7.07 -1.16 0.47
N ASP A 24 -7.71 -1.84 -0.48
CA ASP A 24 -7.21 -3.11 -1.02
C ASP A 24 -5.86 -2.94 -1.73
N SER A 25 -5.72 -1.89 -2.55
CA SER A 25 -4.46 -1.60 -3.26
C SER A 25 -3.33 -1.20 -2.32
N LEU A 26 -3.63 -0.47 -1.24
CA LEU A 26 -2.65 -0.10 -0.23
C LEU A 26 -2.24 -1.29 0.64
N MET A 27 -3.18 -2.18 0.99
CA MET A 27 -2.86 -3.42 1.69
C MET A 27 -2.05 -4.39 0.84
N ASP A 28 -2.40 -4.58 -0.44
CA ASP A 28 -1.60 -5.40 -1.36
C ASP A 28 -0.17 -4.86 -1.47
N TRP A 29 -0.02 -3.53 -1.42
CA TRP A 29 1.29 -2.89 -1.44
C TRP A 29 2.08 -3.11 -0.14
N LEU A 30 1.42 -2.98 1.01
CA LEU A 30 2.00 -3.29 2.31
C LEU A 30 2.44 -4.76 2.39
N ASP A 31 1.61 -5.68 1.89
CA ASP A 31 1.89 -7.11 1.85
C ASP A 31 3.08 -7.39 0.89
N ALA A 32 3.16 -6.70 -0.26
CA ALA A 32 4.29 -6.80 -1.18
C ALA A 32 5.61 -6.27 -0.58
N PHE A 33 5.58 -5.16 0.15
CA PHE A 33 6.77 -4.65 0.86
C PHE A 33 7.21 -5.57 1.99
N SER A 34 6.26 -6.06 2.77
CA SER A 34 6.55 -6.93 3.92
C SER A 34 7.13 -8.28 3.49
N SER A 35 6.82 -8.72 2.27
CA SER A 35 7.30 -9.97 1.68
C SER A 35 8.54 -9.79 0.77
N ASN A 36 9.03 -8.56 0.56
CA ASN A 36 10.11 -8.28 -0.38
C ASN A 36 11.15 -7.31 0.20
N ASP A 37 12.38 -7.80 0.37
CA ASP A 37 13.53 -7.03 0.85
C ASP A 37 14.48 -6.59 -0.28
N ARG A 38 14.19 -6.96 -1.53
CA ARG A 38 15.15 -6.89 -2.66
C ARG A 38 14.69 -6.06 -3.85
N ALA A 39 13.41 -5.73 -3.95
CA ALA A 39 12.90 -4.92 -5.05
C ALA A 39 13.64 -3.57 -5.10
N ARG A 40 14.19 -3.24 -6.27
CA ARG A 40 14.96 -2.01 -6.50
C ARG A 40 14.12 -0.90 -7.12
N SER A 41 12.86 -1.18 -7.44
CA SER A 41 11.91 -0.21 -7.99
C SER A 41 10.47 -0.61 -7.67
N THR A 42 9.56 0.36 -7.76
CA THR A 42 8.11 0.14 -7.61
C THR A 42 7.54 -0.74 -8.70
N VAL A 43 8.11 -0.69 -9.91
CA VAL A 43 7.75 -1.60 -11.03
C VAL A 43 8.09 -3.03 -10.66
N GLU A 44 9.32 -3.28 -10.22
CA GLU A 44 9.78 -4.62 -9.82
C GLU A 44 8.97 -5.15 -8.62
N LEU A 45 8.66 -4.29 -7.65
CA LEU A 45 7.79 -4.64 -6.52
C LEU A 45 6.39 -5.06 -6.98
N SER A 46 5.83 -4.42 -8.01
CA SER A 46 4.51 -4.77 -8.55
C SER A 46 4.44 -6.14 -9.25
N LEU A 47 5.60 -6.75 -9.54
CA LEU A 47 5.69 -8.12 -10.04
C LEU A 47 5.67 -9.15 -8.90
N ASN A 48 5.69 -8.72 -7.64
CA ASN A 48 5.65 -9.62 -6.50
C ASN A 48 4.28 -10.33 -6.42
N PRO A 49 4.21 -11.66 -6.17
CA PRO A 49 2.95 -12.39 -6.06
C PRO A 49 1.98 -11.87 -4.98
N CYS A 50 2.49 -11.23 -3.94
CA CYS A 50 1.69 -10.58 -2.89
C CYS A 50 1.06 -9.26 -3.36
N PHE A 51 1.53 -8.69 -4.47
CA PHE A 51 0.92 -7.53 -5.11
C PHE A 51 -0.15 -8.00 -6.12
N ARG A 52 -1.41 -8.07 -5.67
CA ARG A 52 -2.51 -8.63 -6.49
C ARG A 52 -3.19 -7.58 -7.37
N CYS A 53 -3.08 -6.30 -6.99
CA CYS A 53 -3.54 -5.19 -7.80
C CYS A 53 -2.69 -4.98 -9.06
N GLN A 54 -3.26 -4.35 -10.09
CA GLN A 54 -2.48 -3.93 -11.26
C GLN A 54 -1.57 -2.75 -10.91
N TYR A 55 -0.41 -2.66 -11.54
CA TYR A 55 0.52 -1.53 -11.38
C TYR A 55 -0.15 -0.15 -11.60
N SER A 56 -1.13 -0.06 -12.50
CA SER A 56 -1.91 1.16 -12.72
C SER A 56 -2.77 1.57 -11.52
N ALA A 57 -3.21 0.62 -10.69
CA ALA A 57 -3.98 0.90 -9.47
C ALA A 57 -3.10 1.53 -8.39
N LEU A 58 -1.81 1.18 -8.35
CA LEU A 58 -0.82 1.77 -7.45
C LEU A 58 -0.61 3.25 -7.75
N TYR A 59 -0.44 3.63 -9.03
CA TYR A 59 -0.29 5.03 -9.40
C TYR A 59 -1.50 5.88 -8.99
N LYS A 60 -2.71 5.33 -9.16
CA LYS A 60 -3.93 6.01 -8.74
C LYS A 60 -4.03 6.14 -7.23
N ALA A 61 -3.66 5.11 -6.47
CA ALA A 61 -3.63 5.15 -5.00
C ALA A 61 -2.64 6.17 -4.46
N ILE A 62 -1.45 6.23 -5.04
CA ILE A 62 -0.45 7.22 -4.68
C ILE A 62 -0.96 8.63 -5.02
N ALA A 63 -1.45 8.85 -6.24
CA ALA A 63 -1.96 10.16 -6.65
C ALA A 63 -3.10 10.66 -5.74
N GLU A 64 -4.06 9.80 -5.38
CA GLU A 64 -5.15 10.15 -4.47
C GLU A 64 -4.65 10.42 -3.05
N ALA A 65 -3.71 9.63 -2.54
CA ALA A 65 -3.10 9.87 -1.23
C ALA A 65 -2.32 11.20 -1.17
N TYR A 66 -1.67 11.59 -2.27
CA TYR A 66 -1.01 12.89 -2.37
C TYR A 66 -2.00 14.06 -2.45
N VAL A 67 -3.14 13.89 -3.12
CA VAL A 67 -4.19 14.93 -3.20
C VAL A 67 -4.86 15.17 -1.84
N GLU A 68 -5.00 14.13 -1.02
CA GLU A 68 -5.57 14.23 0.33
C GLU A 68 -4.55 14.75 1.37
N SER A 69 -3.26 14.67 1.05
CA SER A 69 -2.19 15.23 1.86
C SER A 69 -2.07 16.73 1.58
N ASP A 70 -2.14 17.58 2.61
CA ASP A 70 -1.96 19.04 2.50
C ASP A 70 -0.49 19.44 2.19
N TYR A 71 0.30 18.51 1.63
CA TYR A 71 1.66 18.73 1.22
C TYR A 71 1.67 19.37 -0.17
N PRO A 72 2.38 20.51 -0.35
CA PRO A 72 2.50 21.11 -1.66
C PRO A 72 3.21 20.12 -2.59
N VAL A 73 2.52 19.75 -3.67
CA VAL A 73 3.11 19.02 -4.78
C VAL A 73 4.32 19.83 -5.22
N CYS A 74 5.54 19.33 -5.00
CA CYS A 74 6.67 19.80 -5.79
C CYS A 74 6.29 19.47 -7.23
N SER A 75 5.85 20.48 -7.97
CA SER A 75 5.51 20.35 -9.37
C SER A 75 6.65 19.60 -10.06
N LEU A 76 6.41 18.33 -10.39
CA LEU A 76 7.14 17.71 -11.49
C LEU A 76 6.62 18.41 -12.75
N GLU A 77 7.11 19.63 -12.99
CA GLU A 77 7.10 20.21 -14.32
C GLU A 77 8.12 19.39 -15.11
N ALA A 78 7.58 18.52 -15.97
CA ALA A 78 8.30 17.84 -17.02
C ALA A 78 8.65 18.81 -18.15
#